data_AF-A0AA38NXG2-F1
#
_entry.id   AF-A0AA38NXG2-F1
#
_cell.length_a   1.000
_cell.length_b   1.000
_cell.length_c   1.000
_cell.angle_alpha   90.00
_cell.angle_beta   90.00
_cell.angle_gamma   90.00
#
_symmetry.space_group_name_H-M   'P 1'
#
loop_
_entity.id
_entity.type
_entity.pdbx_description
1 polymer ?
#
loop_
_entity_poly.entity_id
_entity_poly.type
_entity_poly.pdbx_seq_one_letter_code
_entity_poly.pdbx_strand_id
1 'polypeptide(L)'
;MENTTAFQAIVKGVIMLMLATLTEDNYERNQLVIRLLSEQHGIDTYLYFIRRLIAHSRARLSSDNNSTTFDASCSLSFRLLLQETQRLARDPYLAERFRDGVDGGEGEVFRNFDFVRFVDRMGLRPLERLVLAAPIVSSPVRVEFSAQAQTVVKQELENAVLSLSHNPSFDPADLSPDQVTKLLGSLLSDPPADSPVLDASQRQALIVAAQTKYGKDTVAPMLQRILPSLSLPPGTTLVQALAQLGPDITADPDVVRALLARFGITDVSPPQNELVVDIMLTLSGKATEGAVICDIAALVRALNSFPSANLNWATVIKSFDVPDRHGVDTPTLKLLIAILLGCSRDANPHPVTGFWTIWSNALYQLRLLDALLSLPGDTFNFVQLPGRRIVTVEDVASASPTVKSLAANVQGHTWNSLDLFEVLVKLADSESTEIRGVVREMLDKASAELVHMGLLQVTDASWNEICLEYSRKLLTMFPAVEHPFFACRF
;
A
#
# COMPACT_ATOMS: atom_id res chain seq x y z
N MET A 1 10.93 9.81 -49.31
CA MET A 1 11.80 10.07 -48.15
C MET A 1 12.70 11.30 -48.36
N GLU A 2 13.33 11.50 -49.53
CA GLU A 2 14.18 12.69 -49.79
C GLU A 2 13.48 14.06 -49.67
N ASN A 3 12.20 14.17 -50.06
CA ASN A 3 11.46 15.44 -49.92
C ASN A 3 11.18 15.82 -48.45
N THR A 4 11.06 14.84 -47.56
CA THR A 4 10.78 15.07 -46.13
C THR A 4 12.01 15.61 -45.42
N THR A 5 13.20 15.10 -45.76
CA THR A 5 14.48 15.56 -45.19
C THR A 5 14.86 16.95 -45.68
N ALA A 6 14.61 17.28 -46.95
CA ALA A 6 14.82 18.62 -47.49
C ALA A 6 13.91 19.67 -46.83
N PHE A 7 12.63 19.31 -46.64
CA PHE A 7 11.67 20.17 -45.95
C PHE A 7 12.06 20.43 -44.49
N GLN A 8 12.46 19.39 -43.74
CA GLN A 8 12.97 19.56 -42.37
C GLN A 8 14.20 20.47 -42.29
N ALA A 9 15.11 20.40 -43.27
CA ALA A 9 16.28 21.29 -43.33
C ALA A 9 15.87 22.76 -43.51
N ILE A 10 14.87 23.03 -44.36
CA ILE A 10 14.32 24.37 -44.56
C ILE A 10 13.73 24.90 -43.24
N VAL A 11 12.90 24.09 -42.56
CA VAL A 11 12.29 24.47 -41.28
C VAL A 11 13.36 24.77 -40.22
N LYS A 12 14.39 23.93 -40.10
CA LYS A 12 15.52 24.16 -39.18
C LYS A 12 16.28 25.46 -39.50
N GLY A 13 16.45 25.77 -40.79
CA GLY A 13 17.04 27.03 -41.24
C GLY A 13 16.19 28.24 -40.87
N VAL A 14 14.87 28.16 -41.03
CA VAL A 14 13.93 29.22 -40.66
C VAL A 14 13.95 29.47 -39.15
N ILE A 15 13.97 28.42 -38.32
CA ILE A 15 14.09 28.55 -36.85
C ILE A 15 15.40 29.27 -36.49
N MET A 16 16.53 28.87 -37.11
CA MET A 16 17.83 29.49 -36.84
C MET A 16 17.85 30.97 -37.24
N LEU A 17 17.24 31.33 -38.37
CA LEU A 17 17.13 32.71 -38.83
C LEU A 17 16.29 33.54 -37.85
N MET A 18 15.12 33.03 -37.43
CA MET A 18 14.26 33.76 -36.50
C MET A 18 14.91 33.96 -35.12
N LEU A 19 15.66 32.97 -34.63
CA LEU A 19 16.44 33.14 -33.39
C LEU A 19 17.52 34.22 -33.52
N ALA A 20 18.19 34.30 -34.67
CA ALA A 20 19.24 35.30 -34.92
C ALA A 20 18.67 36.72 -35.10
N THR A 21 17.40 36.86 -35.48
CA THR A 21 16.74 38.14 -35.71
C THR A 21 15.77 38.54 -34.60
N LEU A 22 15.84 37.88 -33.43
CA LEU A 22 15.03 38.24 -32.26
C LEU A 22 15.33 39.66 -31.79
N THR A 23 14.28 40.48 -31.73
CA THR A 23 14.25 41.81 -31.12
C THR A 23 13.06 41.90 -30.18
N GLU A 24 13.02 42.90 -29.29
CA GLU A 24 11.85 43.08 -28.40
C GLU A 24 10.56 43.28 -29.21
N ASP A 25 10.60 44.03 -30.31
CA ASP A 25 9.43 44.32 -31.15
C ASP A 25 8.83 43.09 -31.83
N ASN A 26 9.65 42.08 -32.15
CA ASN A 26 9.21 40.88 -32.87
C ASN A 26 9.14 39.63 -31.98
N TYR A 27 9.49 39.74 -30.69
CA TYR A 27 9.70 38.60 -29.81
C TYR A 27 8.47 37.71 -29.70
N GLU A 28 7.31 38.27 -29.33
CA GLU A 28 6.08 37.48 -29.11
C GLU A 28 5.63 36.75 -30.38
N ARG A 29 5.67 37.45 -31.51
CA ARG A 29 5.33 36.88 -32.82
C ARG A 29 6.30 35.76 -33.20
N ASN A 30 7.60 36.03 -33.12
CA ASN A 30 8.62 35.06 -33.53
C ASN A 30 8.64 33.84 -32.59
N GLN A 31 8.46 34.03 -31.29
CA GLN A 31 8.30 32.94 -30.33
C GLN A 31 7.14 32.01 -30.72
N LEU A 32 5.96 32.57 -31.01
CA LEU A 32 4.78 31.79 -31.37
C LEU A 32 4.98 31.04 -32.69
N VAL A 33 5.61 31.67 -33.68
CA VAL A 33 5.93 31.04 -34.97
C VAL A 33 6.98 29.93 -34.80
N ILE A 34 8.05 30.17 -34.04
CA ILE A 34 9.07 29.15 -33.76
C ILE A 34 8.45 27.93 -33.09
N ARG A 35 7.58 28.14 -32.09
CA ARG A 35 6.83 27.06 -31.43
C ARG A 35 5.99 26.26 -32.42
N LEU A 36 5.16 26.94 -33.21
CA LEU A 36 4.32 26.29 -34.22
C LEU A 36 5.15 25.45 -35.20
N LEU A 37 6.23 26.01 -35.74
CA LEU A 37 7.12 25.30 -36.66
C LEU A 37 7.77 24.09 -35.98
N SER A 38 8.20 24.24 -34.73
CA SER A 38 8.84 23.15 -33.99
C SER A 38 7.87 22.01 -33.67
N GLU A 39 6.59 22.30 -33.41
CA GLU A 39 5.58 21.31 -33.05
C GLU A 39 4.93 20.65 -34.27
N GLN A 40 4.71 21.39 -35.37
CA GLN A 40 4.07 20.88 -36.58
C GLN A 40 4.97 20.01 -37.46
N HIS A 41 6.29 20.09 -37.29
CA HIS A 41 7.27 19.46 -38.18
C HIS A 41 8.06 18.32 -37.52
N GLY A 42 7.46 17.68 -36.52
CA GLY A 42 7.94 16.45 -35.89
C GLY A 42 8.95 16.66 -34.76
N ILE A 43 9.17 15.59 -33.99
CA ILE A 43 9.99 15.62 -32.77
C ILE A 43 11.43 16.07 -33.04
N ASP A 44 12.04 15.65 -34.15
CA ASP A 44 13.43 16.01 -34.50
C ASP A 44 13.62 17.51 -34.70
N THR A 45 12.59 18.20 -35.21
CA THR A 45 12.60 19.66 -35.37
C THR A 45 12.53 20.34 -34.01
N TYR A 46 11.71 19.82 -33.10
CA TYR A 46 11.63 20.30 -31.71
C TYR A 46 12.95 20.09 -30.95
N LEU A 47 13.56 18.90 -31.06
CA LEU A 47 14.85 18.61 -30.42
C LEU A 47 15.95 19.51 -30.98
N TYR A 48 15.95 19.77 -32.29
CA TYR A 48 16.88 20.73 -32.91
C TYR A 48 16.70 22.15 -32.34
N PHE A 49 15.45 22.60 -32.19
CA PHE A 49 15.14 23.91 -31.60
C PHE A 49 15.67 24.06 -30.18
N ILE A 50 15.38 23.10 -29.29
CA ILE A 50 15.87 23.13 -27.89
C ILE A 50 17.41 23.08 -27.85
N ARG A 51 18.04 22.21 -28.64
CA ARG A 51 19.51 22.14 -28.73
C ARG A 51 20.10 23.48 -29.18
N ARG A 52 19.47 24.13 -30.16
CA ARG A 52 19.93 25.43 -30.66
C ARG A 52 19.80 26.51 -29.59
N LEU A 53 18.70 26.55 -28.83
CA LEU A 53 18.52 27.49 -27.72
C LEU A 53 19.57 27.31 -26.63
N ILE A 54 19.84 26.07 -26.21
CA ILE A 54 20.86 25.75 -25.20
C ILE A 54 22.24 26.19 -25.68
N ALA A 55 22.62 25.83 -26.92
CA ALA A 55 23.91 26.18 -27.49
C ALA A 55 24.10 27.71 -27.61
N HIS A 56 23.06 28.44 -28.03
CA HIS A 56 23.09 29.90 -28.15
C HIS A 56 23.15 30.59 -26.78
N SER A 57 22.64 29.92 -25.74
CA SER A 57 22.62 30.44 -24.36
C SER A 57 23.86 30.02 -23.54
N ARG A 58 24.82 29.30 -24.13
CA ARG A 58 25.97 28.71 -23.40
C ARG A 58 26.71 29.72 -22.54
N ALA A 59 27.01 30.90 -23.06
CA ALA A 59 27.78 31.93 -22.34
C ALA A 59 27.10 32.35 -21.03
N ARG A 60 25.76 32.43 -21.02
CA ARG A 60 24.97 32.73 -19.81
C ARG A 60 24.87 31.55 -18.85
N LEU A 61 24.81 30.34 -19.38
CA LEU A 61 24.78 29.12 -18.58
C LEU A 61 26.12 28.87 -17.87
N SER A 62 27.25 29.15 -18.55
CA SER A 62 28.60 28.89 -18.04
C SER A 62 29.20 30.02 -17.22
N SER A 63 28.78 31.29 -17.38
CA SER A 63 29.39 32.40 -16.65
C SER A 63 29.12 32.33 -15.14
N ASP A 64 30.17 32.34 -14.31
CA ASP A 64 30.05 32.50 -12.85
C ASP A 64 29.72 33.95 -12.46
N ASN A 65 30.08 34.90 -13.33
CA ASN A 65 29.82 36.32 -13.14
C ASN A 65 28.50 36.73 -13.81
N ASN A 66 27.68 37.51 -13.10
CA ASN A 66 26.59 38.29 -13.68
C ASN A 66 27.12 39.44 -14.55
N SER A 67 28.01 39.17 -15.52
CA SER A 67 28.47 40.20 -16.45
C SER A 67 27.26 40.71 -17.23
N THR A 68 26.90 41.98 -17.03
CA THR A 68 25.66 42.58 -17.51
C THR A 68 25.65 42.91 -19.01
N THR A 69 26.77 42.73 -19.70
CA THR A 69 26.91 43.02 -21.14
C THR A 69 26.79 41.74 -21.97
N PHE A 70 25.58 41.23 -22.09
CA PHE A 70 25.23 40.26 -23.14
C PHE A 70 24.62 41.01 -24.34
N ASP A 71 24.86 40.51 -25.54
CA ASP A 71 24.15 40.99 -26.72
C ASP A 71 22.64 40.82 -26.54
N ALA A 72 21.85 41.77 -27.04
CA ALA A 72 20.40 41.81 -26.87
C ALA A 72 19.73 40.53 -27.42
N SER A 73 20.21 40.06 -28.57
CA SER A 73 19.78 38.81 -29.21
C SER A 73 19.98 37.58 -28.31
N CYS A 74 21.10 37.52 -27.60
CA CYS A 74 21.44 36.44 -26.66
C CYS A 74 20.57 36.50 -25.40
N SER A 75 20.24 37.70 -24.91
CA SER A 75 19.33 37.88 -23.78
C SER A 75 17.90 37.41 -24.11
N LEU A 76 17.40 37.74 -25.31
CA LEU A 76 16.09 37.31 -25.79
C LEU A 76 16.02 35.80 -26.02
N SER A 77 17.07 35.22 -26.60
CA SER A 77 17.18 33.76 -26.78
C SER A 77 17.20 33.03 -25.44
N PHE A 78 17.88 33.58 -24.43
CA PHE A 78 17.85 33.04 -23.07
C PHE A 78 16.47 33.16 -22.42
N ARG A 79 15.76 34.28 -22.61
CA ARG A 79 14.37 34.45 -22.16
C ARG A 79 13.44 33.41 -22.78
N LEU A 80 13.65 33.10 -24.06
CA LEU A 80 12.90 32.04 -24.75
C LEU A 80 13.25 30.65 -24.21
N LEU A 81 14.53 30.37 -23.95
CA LEU A 81 14.97 29.12 -23.31
C LEU A 81 14.34 28.94 -21.92
N LEU A 82 14.28 30.00 -21.12
CA LEU A 82 13.64 29.99 -19.80
C LEU A 82 12.15 29.60 -19.91
N GLN A 83 11.41 30.26 -20.80
CA GLN A 83 9.99 30.01 -21.01
C GLN A 83 9.72 28.60 -21.56
N GLU A 84 10.55 28.12 -22.49
CA GLU A 84 10.44 26.75 -22.99
C GLU A 84 10.75 25.73 -21.91
N THR A 85 11.83 25.92 -21.14
CA THR A 85 12.22 24.98 -20.09
C THR A 85 11.15 24.89 -19.01
N GLN A 86 10.58 26.03 -18.58
CA GLN A 86 9.46 26.05 -17.64
C GLN A 86 8.24 25.30 -18.18
N ARG A 87 7.93 25.44 -19.48
CA ARG A 87 6.84 24.70 -20.12
C ARG A 87 7.09 23.19 -20.08
N LEU A 88 8.30 22.75 -20.45
CA LEU A 88 8.69 21.34 -20.40
C LEU A 88 8.70 20.79 -18.97
N ALA A 89 9.06 21.61 -18.00
CA ALA A 89 9.12 21.27 -16.58
C ALA A 89 7.75 21.25 -15.86
N ARG A 90 6.67 21.65 -16.54
CA ARG A 90 5.29 21.60 -16.00
C ARG A 90 4.47 20.43 -16.54
N ASP A 91 5.01 19.69 -17.49
CA ASP A 91 4.35 18.54 -18.10
C ASP A 91 5.30 17.34 -18.15
N PRO A 92 5.07 16.30 -17.34
CA PRO A 92 5.87 15.08 -17.32
C PRO A 92 6.03 14.39 -18.69
N TYR A 93 5.10 14.56 -19.63
CA TYR A 93 5.24 14.03 -20.98
C TYR A 93 6.17 14.89 -21.84
N LEU A 94 6.15 16.20 -21.68
CA LEU A 94 7.02 17.10 -22.43
C LEU A 94 8.46 17.08 -21.88
N ALA A 95 8.64 16.82 -20.60
CA ALA A 95 9.96 16.71 -19.96
C ALA A 95 10.87 15.67 -20.65
N GLU A 96 10.32 14.61 -21.26
CA GLU A 96 11.09 13.65 -22.06
C GLU A 96 11.82 14.31 -23.24
N ARG A 97 11.19 15.32 -23.86
CA ARG A 97 11.80 16.06 -24.98
C ARG A 97 13.04 16.83 -24.54
N PHE A 98 13.05 17.30 -23.28
CA PHE A 98 14.24 17.93 -22.71
C PHE A 98 15.36 16.92 -22.56
N ARG A 99 15.08 15.75 -21.95
CA ARG A 99 16.03 14.64 -21.83
C ARG A 99 16.62 14.28 -23.20
N ASP A 100 15.78 14.03 -24.21
CA ASP A 100 16.22 13.63 -25.55
C ASP A 100 17.01 14.74 -26.27
N GLY A 101 16.63 15.99 -25.99
CA GLY A 101 17.33 17.18 -26.51
C GLY A 101 18.76 17.25 -25.99
N VAL A 102 18.96 17.02 -24.69
CA VAL A 102 20.26 17.11 -24.03
C VAL A 102 21.11 15.85 -24.24
N ASP A 103 20.53 14.66 -24.08
CA ASP A 103 21.28 13.40 -24.15
C ASP A 103 21.72 13.06 -25.58
N GLY A 104 20.84 13.28 -26.57
CA GLY A 104 21.15 13.13 -27.98
C GLY A 104 21.81 14.35 -28.64
N GLY A 105 22.23 15.34 -27.85
CA GLY A 105 22.86 16.57 -28.34
C GLY A 105 24.33 16.35 -28.74
N GLU A 106 24.73 16.90 -29.89
CA GLU A 106 26.11 16.84 -30.36
C GLU A 106 26.91 18.11 -30.00
N GLY A 107 28.18 17.92 -29.67
CA GLY A 107 29.11 19.01 -29.34
C GLY A 107 29.45 19.12 -27.86
N GLU A 108 30.42 19.96 -27.55
CA GLU A 108 30.99 20.09 -26.20
C GLU A 108 29.96 20.54 -25.15
N VAL A 109 28.99 21.39 -25.55
CA VAL A 109 27.92 21.91 -24.67
C VAL A 109 27.06 20.78 -24.08
N PHE A 110 26.80 19.74 -24.88
CA PHE A 110 25.96 18.62 -24.46
C PHE A 110 26.78 17.51 -23.83
N ARG A 111 28.04 17.31 -24.28
CA ARG A 111 28.96 16.35 -23.67
C ARG A 111 29.21 16.65 -22.20
N ASN A 112 29.50 17.91 -21.88
CA ASN A 112 29.79 18.38 -20.52
C ASN A 112 28.60 19.17 -19.95
N PHE A 113 27.37 18.72 -20.20
CA PHE A 113 26.18 19.44 -19.77
C PHE A 113 26.03 19.35 -18.24
N ASP A 114 26.07 20.52 -17.60
CA ASP A 114 25.86 20.67 -16.15
C ASP A 114 24.36 20.92 -15.88
N PHE A 115 23.64 19.84 -15.59
CA PHE A 115 22.20 19.86 -15.33
C PHE A 115 21.85 20.57 -14.01
N VAL A 116 22.67 20.39 -12.97
CA VAL A 116 22.44 21.02 -11.66
C VAL A 116 22.49 22.54 -11.80
N ARG A 117 23.57 23.05 -12.41
CA ARG A 117 23.72 24.47 -12.68
C ARG A 117 22.66 24.99 -13.65
N PHE A 118 22.27 24.18 -14.64
CA PHE A 118 21.22 24.55 -15.59
C PHE A 118 19.89 24.82 -14.89
N VAL A 119 19.40 23.91 -14.05
CA VAL A 119 18.10 24.09 -13.36
C VAL A 119 18.10 25.28 -12.40
N ASP A 120 19.25 25.59 -11.79
CA ASP A 120 19.43 26.79 -10.96
C ASP A 120 19.34 28.07 -11.78
N ARG A 121 20.02 28.12 -12.93
CA ARG A 121 19.98 29.29 -13.83
C ARG A 121 18.62 29.51 -14.48
N MET A 122 17.83 28.45 -14.63
CA MET A 122 16.46 28.52 -15.14
C MET A 122 15.44 28.96 -14.09
N GLY A 123 15.83 29.12 -12.82
CA GLY A 123 14.90 29.58 -11.78
C GLY A 123 13.65 28.71 -11.63
N LEU A 124 13.79 27.40 -11.91
CA LEU A 124 12.69 26.45 -11.79
C LEU A 124 12.31 26.25 -10.32
N ARG A 125 11.01 26.13 -10.05
CA ARG A 125 10.48 25.76 -8.72
C ARG A 125 10.80 24.29 -8.40
N PRO A 126 10.76 23.86 -7.13
CA PRO A 126 11.10 22.49 -6.75
C PRO A 126 10.35 21.40 -7.52
N LEU A 127 9.04 21.55 -7.71
CA LEU A 127 8.25 20.60 -8.50
C LEU A 127 8.61 20.61 -10.00
N GLU A 128 8.92 21.79 -10.55
CA GLU A 128 9.37 21.91 -11.95
C GLU A 128 10.72 21.21 -12.14
N ARG A 129 11.66 21.38 -11.20
CA ARG A 129 12.95 20.67 -11.19
C ARG A 129 12.75 19.15 -11.11
N LEU A 130 11.84 18.69 -10.25
CA LEU A 130 11.52 17.26 -10.10
C LEU A 130 10.94 16.68 -11.39
N VAL A 131 9.97 17.35 -12.02
CA VAL A 131 9.35 16.91 -13.29
C VAL A 131 10.38 16.84 -14.41
N LEU A 132 11.30 17.80 -14.48
CA LEU A 132 12.36 17.80 -15.51
C LEU A 132 13.41 16.71 -15.27
N ALA A 133 13.71 16.39 -14.01
CA ALA A 133 14.69 15.37 -13.64
C ALA A 133 14.15 13.93 -13.77
N ALA A 134 12.84 13.73 -13.53
CA ALA A 134 12.17 12.43 -13.56
C ALA A 134 12.44 11.57 -14.82
N PRO A 135 12.30 12.09 -16.06
CA PRO A 135 12.57 11.29 -17.26
C PRO A 135 14.06 10.97 -17.45
N ILE A 136 14.97 11.76 -16.87
CA ILE A 136 16.42 11.53 -16.97
C ILE A 136 16.83 10.35 -16.07
N VAL A 137 16.23 10.25 -14.88
CA VAL A 137 16.49 9.12 -13.98
C VAL A 137 15.77 7.84 -14.41
N SER A 138 14.63 7.96 -15.08
CA SER A 138 13.81 6.80 -15.48
C SER A 138 14.22 6.15 -16.80
N SER A 139 15.31 6.60 -17.42
CA SER A 139 15.70 6.21 -18.79
C SER A 139 17.21 6.00 -18.92
N PRO A 140 17.65 5.15 -19.87
CA PRO A 140 19.07 4.97 -20.13
C PRO A 140 19.64 6.24 -20.78
N VAL A 141 20.40 6.99 -19.99
CA VAL A 141 21.15 8.18 -20.41
C VAL A 141 22.62 8.04 -20.01
N ARG A 142 23.46 8.99 -20.42
CA ARG A 142 24.87 9.05 -19.97
C ARG A 142 24.96 9.09 -18.44
N VAL A 143 25.89 8.32 -17.87
CA VAL A 143 26.04 8.12 -16.42
C VAL A 143 26.15 9.44 -15.65
N GLU A 144 26.97 10.38 -16.15
CA GLU A 144 27.14 11.70 -15.52
C GLU A 144 25.84 12.52 -15.51
N PHE A 145 25.04 12.43 -16.57
CA PHE A 145 23.76 13.15 -16.66
C PHE A 145 22.72 12.54 -15.72
N SER A 146 22.68 11.20 -15.63
CA SER A 146 21.83 10.49 -14.67
C SER A 146 22.22 10.83 -13.22
N ALA A 147 23.51 10.83 -12.88
CA ALA A 147 23.99 11.15 -11.53
C ALA A 147 23.63 12.58 -11.11
N GLN A 148 23.73 13.54 -12.03
CA GLN A 148 23.30 14.91 -11.79
C GLN A 148 21.78 15.01 -11.58
N ALA A 149 20.98 14.31 -12.39
CA ALA A 149 19.52 14.27 -12.21
C ALA A 149 19.11 13.64 -10.89
N GLN A 150 19.76 12.55 -10.46
CA GLN A 150 19.55 11.94 -9.14
C GLN A 150 19.86 12.92 -8.01
N THR A 151 20.90 13.74 -8.16
CA THR A 151 21.25 14.78 -7.19
C THR A 151 20.12 15.82 -7.08
N VAL A 152 19.59 16.30 -8.21
CA VAL A 152 18.45 17.24 -8.24
C VAL A 152 17.20 16.62 -7.61
N VAL A 153 16.87 15.36 -7.95
CA VAL A 153 15.71 14.66 -7.36
C VAL A 153 15.83 14.63 -5.84
N LYS A 154 16.98 14.21 -5.30
CA LYS A 154 17.19 14.10 -3.85
C LYS A 154 17.12 15.45 -3.12
N GLN A 155 17.64 16.50 -3.73
CA GLN A 155 17.64 17.85 -3.15
C GLN A 155 16.25 18.49 -3.14
N GLU A 156 15.46 18.26 -4.20
CA GLU A 156 14.20 18.98 -4.40
C GLU A 156 12.97 18.20 -3.93
N LEU A 157 13.09 16.90 -3.66
CA LEU A 157 11.94 16.02 -3.42
C LEU A 157 11.02 16.52 -2.30
N GLU A 158 11.56 16.87 -1.13
CA GLU A 158 10.73 17.29 0.02
C GLU A 158 9.87 18.51 -0.34
N ASN A 159 10.48 19.54 -0.93
CA ASN A 159 9.80 20.75 -1.36
C ASN A 159 8.85 20.50 -2.54
N ALA A 160 9.19 19.57 -3.43
CA ALA A 160 8.35 19.16 -4.56
C ALA A 160 7.12 18.37 -4.09
N VAL A 161 7.26 17.49 -3.10
CA VAL A 161 6.16 16.75 -2.45
C VAL A 161 5.20 17.73 -1.78
N LEU A 162 5.72 18.73 -1.05
CA LEU A 162 4.91 19.81 -0.51
C LEU A 162 4.20 20.59 -1.63
N SER A 163 4.91 20.97 -2.70
CA SER A 163 4.31 21.70 -3.83
C SER A 163 3.23 20.86 -4.54
N LEU A 164 3.41 19.54 -4.61
CA LEU A 164 2.43 18.62 -5.19
C LEU A 164 1.14 18.61 -4.37
N SER A 165 1.19 18.75 -3.03
CA SER A 165 -0.02 18.78 -2.20
C SER A 165 -0.77 20.12 -2.20
N HIS A 166 -0.18 21.21 -2.72
CA HIS A 166 -0.82 22.54 -2.77
C HIS A 166 -1.71 22.71 -4.01
N ASN A 167 -2.66 23.66 -3.93
CA ASN A 167 -3.50 24.09 -5.04
C ASN A 167 -3.26 25.57 -5.39
N PRO A 168 -2.86 25.89 -6.64
CA PRO A 168 -2.43 24.94 -7.68
C PRO A 168 -0.98 24.46 -7.46
N SER A 169 -0.62 23.28 -7.97
CA SER A 169 0.74 22.71 -7.93
C SER A 169 1.72 23.51 -8.78
N PHE A 170 1.25 24.03 -9.91
CA PHE A 170 1.94 25.07 -10.67
C PHE A 170 1.05 26.29 -10.80
N ASP A 171 1.64 27.45 -10.91
CA ASP A 171 0.89 28.66 -11.22
C ASP A 171 0.73 28.76 -12.76
N PRO A 172 -0.47 28.62 -13.36
CA PRO A 172 -1.82 28.61 -12.74
C PRO A 172 -2.57 27.25 -12.75
N ALA A 173 -1.92 26.13 -13.10
CA ALA A 173 -2.59 24.85 -13.34
C ALA A 173 -2.01 23.68 -12.53
N ASP A 174 -2.86 22.69 -12.26
CA ASP A 174 -2.49 21.41 -11.65
C ASP A 174 -2.07 20.37 -12.69
N LEU A 175 -1.33 19.36 -12.23
CA LEU A 175 -1.10 18.16 -13.04
C LEU A 175 -2.42 17.39 -13.19
N SER A 176 -2.69 16.91 -14.40
CA SER A 176 -3.78 15.96 -14.63
C SER A 176 -3.47 14.59 -14.01
N PRO A 177 -4.47 13.73 -13.74
CA PRO A 177 -4.25 12.37 -13.25
C PRO A 177 -3.25 11.56 -14.09
N ASP A 178 -3.29 11.70 -15.42
CA ASP A 178 -2.35 11.03 -16.33
C ASP A 178 -0.92 11.56 -16.17
N GLN A 179 -0.76 12.86 -16.01
CA GLN A 179 0.55 13.48 -15.77
C GLN A 179 1.14 13.04 -14.41
N VAL A 180 0.32 12.98 -13.37
CA VAL A 180 0.75 12.44 -12.06
C VAL A 180 1.16 10.98 -12.18
N THR A 181 0.37 10.16 -12.88
CA THR A 181 0.71 8.76 -13.15
C THR A 181 2.07 8.65 -13.85
N LYS A 182 2.33 9.50 -14.85
CA LYS A 182 3.60 9.54 -15.59
C LYS A 182 4.78 9.94 -14.69
N LEU A 183 4.60 10.95 -13.83
CA LEU A 183 5.60 11.40 -12.88
C LEU A 183 5.93 10.31 -11.84
N LEU A 184 4.90 9.76 -11.19
CA LEU A 184 5.03 8.67 -10.22
C LEU A 184 5.70 7.45 -10.85
N GLY A 185 5.27 7.03 -12.04
CA GLY A 185 5.89 5.89 -12.73
C GLY A 185 7.37 6.13 -13.06
N SER A 186 7.75 7.35 -13.39
CA SER A 186 9.16 7.69 -13.66
C SER A 186 10.03 7.66 -12.40
N LEU A 187 9.47 8.02 -11.24
CA LEU A 187 10.23 8.10 -9.98
C LEU A 187 10.16 6.83 -9.13
N LEU A 188 9.13 6.00 -9.32
CA LEU A 188 8.92 4.76 -8.56
C LEU A 188 9.37 3.51 -9.32
N SER A 189 9.37 3.53 -10.65
CA SER A 189 9.74 2.38 -11.50
C SER A 189 11.00 2.66 -12.33
N ASP A 190 11.96 3.38 -11.75
CA ASP A 190 13.20 3.78 -12.40
C ASP A 190 14.12 2.57 -12.72
N PRO A 191 14.66 2.45 -13.95
CA PRO A 191 15.67 1.46 -14.28
C PRO A 191 17.06 1.98 -13.86
N PRO A 192 17.94 1.12 -13.30
CA PRO A 192 17.72 -0.29 -12.96
C PRO A 192 16.74 -0.48 -11.81
N ALA A 193 15.85 -1.47 -11.94
CA ALA A 193 14.81 -1.79 -10.94
C ALA A 193 15.36 -2.22 -9.56
N ASP A 194 16.68 -2.47 -9.47
CA ASP A 194 17.37 -2.86 -8.24
C ASP A 194 18.17 -1.70 -7.61
N SER A 195 18.13 -0.50 -8.18
CA SER A 195 18.86 0.67 -7.67
C SER A 195 17.97 1.91 -7.63
N PRO A 196 16.95 1.94 -6.75
CA PRO A 196 15.98 3.01 -6.73
C PRO A 196 16.62 4.35 -6.38
N VAL A 197 16.21 5.41 -7.08
CA VAL A 197 16.63 6.79 -6.75
C VAL A 197 16.07 7.23 -5.39
N LEU A 198 14.83 6.85 -5.10
CA LEU A 198 14.10 7.22 -3.88
C LEU A 198 14.27 6.16 -2.79
N ASP A 199 14.43 6.60 -1.54
CA ASP A 199 14.34 5.69 -0.39
C ASP A 199 12.88 5.33 -0.04
N ALA A 200 12.69 4.47 0.96
CA ALA A 200 11.35 4.01 1.36
C ALA A 200 10.44 5.14 1.85
N SER A 201 10.94 6.04 2.70
CA SER A 201 10.17 7.16 3.23
C SER A 201 9.82 8.18 2.15
N GLN A 202 10.73 8.41 1.21
CA GLN A 202 10.57 9.29 0.07
C GLN A 202 9.50 8.77 -0.89
N ARG A 203 9.50 7.46 -1.19
CA ARG A 203 8.43 6.82 -1.98
C ARG A 203 7.08 6.96 -1.31
N GLN A 204 7.01 6.68 -0.01
CA GLN A 204 5.79 6.78 0.77
C GLN A 204 5.25 8.22 0.77
N ALA A 205 6.11 9.22 1.04
CA ALA A 205 5.73 10.63 1.06
C ALA A 205 5.19 11.10 -0.29
N LEU A 206 5.81 10.67 -1.40
CA LEU A 206 5.37 11.00 -2.75
C LEU A 206 3.97 10.43 -3.06
N ILE A 207 3.72 9.16 -2.71
CA ILE A 207 2.42 8.51 -2.90
C ILE A 207 1.35 9.18 -2.02
N VAL A 208 1.67 9.44 -0.75
CA VAL A 208 0.75 10.10 0.19
C VAL A 208 0.40 11.51 -0.29
N ALA A 209 1.35 12.30 -0.78
CA ALA A 209 1.06 13.63 -1.32
C ALA A 209 0.11 13.57 -2.54
N ALA A 210 0.29 12.59 -3.44
CA ALA A 210 -0.65 12.35 -4.52
C ALA A 210 -2.05 11.98 -4.00
N GLN A 211 -2.14 11.08 -3.00
CA GLN A 211 -3.42 10.70 -2.40
C GLN A 211 -4.11 11.86 -1.67
N THR A 212 -3.35 12.71 -0.98
CA THR A 212 -3.87 13.90 -0.29
C THR A 212 -4.49 14.89 -1.28
N LYS A 213 -3.87 15.05 -2.46
CA LYS A 213 -4.37 15.98 -3.49
C LYS A 213 -5.52 15.42 -4.32
N TYR A 214 -5.36 14.23 -4.87
CA TYR A 214 -6.26 13.68 -5.89
C TYR A 214 -7.30 12.71 -5.31
N GLY A 215 -7.15 12.33 -4.04
CA GLY A 215 -7.96 11.31 -3.38
C GLY A 215 -7.45 9.88 -3.61
N LYS A 216 -7.70 9.00 -2.64
CA LYS A 216 -7.26 7.59 -2.71
C LYS A 216 -7.86 6.86 -3.91
N ASP A 217 -9.14 7.10 -4.23
CA ASP A 217 -9.85 6.45 -5.34
C ASP A 217 -9.26 6.80 -6.72
N THR A 218 -8.77 8.03 -6.89
CA THR A 218 -8.12 8.48 -8.13
C THR A 218 -6.72 7.91 -8.26
N VAL A 219 -5.98 7.80 -7.16
CA VAL A 219 -4.57 7.37 -7.15
C VAL A 219 -4.43 5.84 -7.18
N ALA A 220 -5.38 5.09 -6.63
CA ALA A 220 -5.33 3.62 -6.59
C ALA A 220 -5.12 2.98 -7.98
N PRO A 221 -5.87 3.35 -9.04
CA PRO A 221 -5.61 2.84 -10.40
C PRO A 221 -4.23 3.20 -10.95
N MET A 222 -3.65 4.33 -10.52
CA MET A 222 -2.28 4.70 -10.90
C MET A 222 -1.27 3.74 -10.28
N LEU A 223 -1.41 3.47 -8.98
CA LEU A 223 -0.54 2.55 -8.25
C LEU A 223 -0.66 1.12 -8.77
N GLN A 224 -1.86 0.67 -9.13
CA GLN A 224 -2.06 -0.65 -9.75
C GLN A 224 -1.22 -0.84 -11.03
N ARG A 225 -0.99 0.23 -11.79
CA ARG A 225 -0.18 0.21 -13.01
C ARG A 225 1.33 0.31 -12.74
N ILE A 226 1.72 0.97 -11.65
CA ILE A 226 3.11 1.32 -11.33
C ILE A 226 3.78 0.24 -10.46
N LEU A 227 3.08 -0.24 -9.43
CA LEU A 227 3.64 -1.17 -8.44
C LEU A 227 4.20 -2.49 -9.00
N PRO A 228 3.64 -3.10 -10.08
CA PRO A 228 4.21 -4.31 -10.66
C PRO A 228 5.66 -4.14 -11.16
N SER A 229 6.08 -2.91 -11.48
CA SER A 229 7.44 -2.56 -11.93
C SER A 229 8.20 -1.70 -10.91
N LEU A 230 7.76 -1.66 -9.66
CA LEU A 230 8.37 -0.86 -8.59
C LEU A 230 9.87 -1.17 -8.45
N SER A 231 10.70 -0.12 -8.43
CA SER A 231 12.13 -0.20 -8.16
C SER A 231 12.37 -0.34 -6.66
N LEU A 232 13.13 -1.35 -6.27
CA LEU A 232 13.39 -1.70 -4.87
C LEU A 232 14.85 -2.11 -4.69
N PRO A 233 15.48 -1.88 -3.54
CA PRO A 233 16.83 -2.37 -3.29
C PRO A 233 16.91 -3.90 -3.45
N PRO A 234 18.07 -4.45 -3.86
CA PRO A 234 18.20 -5.87 -4.12
C PRO A 234 18.00 -6.66 -2.82
N GLY A 235 17.27 -7.77 -2.90
CA GLY A 235 16.93 -8.60 -1.74
C GLY A 235 15.79 -8.06 -0.86
N THR A 236 15.12 -6.97 -1.26
CA THR A 236 13.89 -6.52 -0.58
C THR A 236 12.82 -7.61 -0.68
N THR A 237 12.29 -8.02 0.47
CA THR A 237 11.21 -9.02 0.55
C THR A 237 9.84 -8.37 0.38
N LEU A 238 8.82 -9.17 0.02
CA LEU A 238 7.43 -8.70 -0.07
C LEU A 238 6.96 -8.05 1.24
N VAL A 239 7.27 -8.66 2.39
CA VAL A 239 6.88 -8.15 3.71
C VAL A 239 7.54 -6.81 4.01
N GLN A 240 8.81 -6.63 3.62
CA GLN A 240 9.48 -5.33 3.74
C GLN A 240 8.82 -4.28 2.84
N ALA A 241 8.49 -4.62 1.58
CA ALA A 241 7.82 -3.68 0.69
C ALA A 241 6.43 -3.28 1.19
N LEU A 242 5.64 -4.24 1.69
CA LEU A 242 4.35 -3.98 2.33
C LEU A 242 4.47 -3.05 3.55
N ALA A 243 5.46 -3.28 4.40
CA ALA A 243 5.72 -2.43 5.57
C ALA A 243 6.18 -1.02 5.16
N GLN A 244 7.00 -0.89 4.12
CA GLN A 244 7.47 0.42 3.61
C GLN A 244 6.33 1.28 3.04
N LEU A 245 5.32 0.67 2.43
CA LEU A 245 4.13 1.40 1.97
C LEU A 245 3.18 1.75 3.12
N GLY A 246 3.14 0.92 4.17
CA GLY A 246 2.32 1.12 5.35
C GLY A 246 0.82 0.94 5.08
N PRO A 247 -0.03 1.10 6.11
CA PRO A 247 -1.44 0.72 6.05
C PRO A 247 -2.27 1.66 5.17
N ASP A 248 -1.93 2.95 5.12
CA ASP A 248 -2.70 3.93 4.36
C ASP A 248 -2.68 3.72 2.85
N ILE A 249 -1.51 3.33 2.32
CA ILE A 249 -1.33 3.04 0.89
C ILE A 249 -1.87 1.64 0.56
N THR A 250 -1.74 0.69 1.48
CA THR A 250 -2.13 -0.71 1.28
C THR A 250 -3.58 -1.02 1.67
N ALA A 251 -4.41 -0.01 1.99
CA ALA A 251 -5.81 -0.18 2.37
C ALA A 251 -6.71 -0.74 1.23
N ASP A 252 -6.27 -0.59 -0.02
CA ASP A 252 -6.95 -1.09 -1.21
C ASP A 252 -6.37 -2.47 -1.62
N PRO A 253 -7.20 -3.53 -1.68
CA PRO A 253 -6.74 -4.87 -2.03
C PRO A 253 -6.18 -4.97 -3.45
N ASP A 254 -6.65 -4.16 -4.41
CA ASP A 254 -6.14 -4.18 -5.78
C ASP A 254 -4.75 -3.53 -5.87
N VAL A 255 -4.48 -2.51 -5.04
CA VAL A 255 -3.14 -1.93 -4.88
C VAL A 255 -2.18 -2.96 -4.28
N VAL A 256 -2.63 -3.70 -3.25
CA VAL A 256 -1.83 -4.79 -2.67
C VAL A 256 -1.58 -5.90 -3.69
N ARG A 257 -2.60 -6.29 -4.47
CA ARG A 257 -2.48 -7.29 -5.54
C ARG A 257 -1.48 -6.86 -6.61
N ALA A 258 -1.45 -5.59 -6.99
CA ALA A 258 -0.46 -5.06 -7.91
C ALA A 258 0.97 -5.14 -7.35
N LEU A 259 1.15 -4.91 -6.04
CA LEU A 259 2.44 -5.15 -5.38
C LEU A 259 2.79 -6.64 -5.36
N LEU A 260 1.84 -7.54 -5.09
CA LEU A 260 2.06 -8.99 -5.12
C LEU A 260 2.61 -9.44 -6.48
N ALA A 261 2.12 -8.85 -7.58
CA ALA A 261 2.60 -9.13 -8.93
C ALA A 261 4.10 -8.80 -9.13
N ARG A 262 4.63 -7.76 -8.46
CA ARG A 262 6.06 -7.42 -8.48
C ARG A 262 6.95 -8.54 -7.91
N PHE A 263 6.38 -9.34 -7.02
CA PHE A 263 7.03 -10.49 -6.38
C PHE A 263 6.65 -11.83 -7.03
N GLY A 264 6.07 -11.80 -8.24
CA GLY A 264 5.73 -13.00 -9.01
C GLY A 264 4.42 -13.68 -8.62
N ILE A 265 3.67 -13.13 -7.66
CA ILE A 265 2.38 -13.67 -7.24
C ILE A 265 1.30 -13.10 -8.18
N THR A 266 0.81 -13.94 -9.08
CA THR A 266 -0.10 -13.56 -10.19
C THR A 266 -1.17 -14.62 -10.37
N ASP A 267 -2.15 -14.41 -11.26
CA ASP A 267 -3.14 -15.46 -11.58
C ASP A 267 -2.52 -16.73 -12.16
N VAL A 268 -1.38 -16.61 -12.83
CA VAL A 268 -0.63 -17.72 -13.43
C VAL A 268 0.21 -18.45 -12.36
N SER A 269 0.68 -17.72 -11.35
CA SER A 269 1.44 -18.24 -10.22
C SER A 269 0.80 -17.76 -8.91
N PRO A 270 -0.36 -18.34 -8.53
CA PRO A 270 -1.11 -17.92 -7.35
C PRO A 270 -0.34 -18.24 -6.06
N PRO A 271 -0.64 -17.55 -4.95
CA PRO A 271 0.02 -17.82 -3.67
C PRO A 271 -0.32 -19.23 -3.15
N GLN A 272 0.66 -19.87 -2.51
CA GLN A 272 0.52 -21.16 -1.83
C GLN A 272 0.40 -20.97 -0.32
N ASN A 273 -0.08 -22.01 0.39
CA ASN A 273 -0.33 -21.96 1.83
C ASN A 273 0.94 -21.64 2.62
N GLU A 274 2.06 -22.28 2.27
CA GLU A 274 3.35 -22.12 2.94
C GLU A 274 3.84 -20.67 2.85
N LEU A 275 3.68 -20.06 1.68
CA LEU A 275 4.05 -18.66 1.46
C LEU A 275 3.16 -17.71 2.28
N VAL A 276 1.85 -17.96 2.33
CA VAL A 276 0.93 -17.11 3.12
C VAL A 276 1.22 -17.23 4.62
N VAL A 277 1.52 -18.43 5.10
CA VAL A 277 1.96 -18.65 6.48
C VAL A 277 3.23 -17.84 6.78
N ASP A 278 4.24 -17.94 5.92
CA ASP A 278 5.51 -17.21 6.07
C ASP A 278 5.31 -15.68 6.10
N ILE A 279 4.49 -15.16 5.17
CA ILE A 279 4.13 -13.74 5.13
C ILE A 279 3.49 -13.29 6.45
N MET A 280 2.49 -14.03 6.93
CA MET A 280 1.73 -13.65 8.14
C MET A 280 2.56 -13.76 9.42
N LEU A 281 3.40 -14.80 9.55
CA LEU A 281 4.31 -14.94 10.69
C LEU A 281 5.39 -13.86 10.68
N THR A 282 5.96 -13.55 9.52
CA THR A 282 6.96 -12.47 9.39
C THR A 282 6.35 -11.10 9.72
N LEU A 283 5.12 -10.83 9.25
CA LEU A 283 4.38 -9.62 9.60
C LEU A 283 4.08 -9.55 11.10
N SER A 284 3.67 -10.65 11.72
CA SER A 284 3.45 -10.72 13.17
C SER A 284 4.71 -10.40 13.96
N GLY A 285 5.85 -11.00 13.60
CA GLY A 285 7.14 -10.72 14.26
C GLY A 285 7.50 -9.24 14.18
N LYS A 286 7.40 -8.64 12.99
CA LYS A 286 7.65 -7.19 12.79
C LYS A 286 6.70 -6.31 13.59
N ALA A 287 5.42 -6.68 13.67
CA ALA A 287 4.44 -5.93 14.43
C ALA A 287 4.74 -5.96 15.94
N THR A 288 5.18 -7.11 16.46
CA THR A 288 5.60 -7.27 17.86
C THR A 288 6.87 -6.47 18.17
N GLU A 289 7.77 -6.30 17.19
CA GLU A 289 8.93 -5.39 17.27
C GLU A 289 8.55 -3.89 17.22
N GLY A 290 7.27 -3.56 17.03
CA GLY A 290 6.77 -2.18 16.96
C GLY A 290 6.84 -1.55 15.58
N ALA A 291 7.12 -2.33 14.52
CA ALA A 291 7.09 -1.82 13.16
C ALA A 291 5.66 -1.53 12.69
N VAL A 292 5.49 -0.43 11.95
CA VAL A 292 4.25 -0.17 11.20
C VAL A 292 4.21 -1.12 9.99
N ILE A 293 3.12 -1.87 9.87
CA ILE A 293 2.92 -2.87 8.80
C ILE A 293 1.78 -2.44 7.87
N CYS A 294 1.57 -3.20 6.80
CA CYS A 294 0.46 -2.99 5.86
C CYS A 294 -0.93 -3.21 6.48
N ASP A 295 -1.97 -2.81 5.75
CA ASP A 295 -3.34 -3.17 6.08
C ASP A 295 -3.56 -4.68 5.86
N ILE A 296 -3.67 -5.42 6.98
CA ILE A 296 -3.81 -6.88 6.96
C ILE A 296 -5.14 -7.30 6.32
N ALA A 297 -6.23 -6.57 6.52
CA ALA A 297 -7.53 -6.93 5.97
C ALA A 297 -7.54 -6.77 4.44
N ALA A 298 -6.89 -5.74 3.90
CA ALA A 298 -6.68 -5.57 2.47
C ALA A 298 -5.75 -6.65 1.90
N LEU A 299 -4.67 -7.00 2.61
CA LEU A 299 -3.78 -8.10 2.20
C LEU A 299 -4.50 -9.45 2.13
N VAL A 300 -5.31 -9.79 3.14
CA VAL A 300 -6.11 -11.01 3.16
C VAL A 300 -7.10 -11.03 1.99
N ARG A 301 -7.80 -9.91 1.74
CA ARG A 301 -8.71 -9.77 0.58
C ARG A 301 -7.97 -9.92 -0.75
N ALA A 302 -6.79 -9.33 -0.88
CA ALA A 302 -5.94 -9.44 -2.07
C ALA A 302 -5.50 -10.90 -2.31
N LEU A 303 -5.04 -11.59 -1.27
CA LEU A 303 -4.64 -13.01 -1.36
C LEU A 303 -5.82 -13.93 -1.71
N ASN A 304 -7.02 -13.63 -1.21
CA ASN A 304 -8.24 -14.37 -1.53
C ASN A 304 -8.82 -14.06 -2.93
N SER A 305 -8.36 -12.98 -3.58
CA SER A 305 -8.86 -12.59 -4.91
C SER A 305 -8.30 -13.45 -6.05
N PHE A 306 -7.31 -14.31 -5.81
CA PHE A 306 -6.72 -15.20 -6.81
C PHE A 306 -7.63 -16.41 -7.05
N PRO A 307 -8.24 -16.58 -8.25
CA PRO A 307 -9.28 -17.59 -8.48
C PRO A 307 -8.84 -19.05 -8.26
N SER A 308 -7.56 -19.33 -8.50
CA SER A 308 -6.95 -20.67 -8.39
C SER A 308 -6.26 -20.91 -7.05
N ALA A 309 -6.25 -19.92 -6.14
CA ALA A 309 -5.62 -20.04 -4.85
C ALA A 309 -6.56 -20.76 -3.86
N ASN A 310 -6.22 -22.01 -3.52
CA ASN A 310 -6.92 -22.74 -2.46
C ASN A 310 -6.20 -22.53 -1.11
N LEU A 311 -6.41 -21.33 -0.54
CA LEU A 311 -5.76 -20.91 0.70
C LEU A 311 -6.54 -21.43 1.92
N ASN A 312 -5.84 -22.22 2.73
CA ASN A 312 -6.32 -22.73 4.00
C ASN A 312 -5.90 -21.81 5.14
N TRP A 313 -6.71 -20.78 5.39
CA TRP A 313 -6.49 -19.83 6.47
C TRP A 313 -6.56 -20.44 7.87
N ALA A 314 -7.21 -21.59 8.04
CA ALA A 314 -7.19 -22.30 9.32
C ALA A 314 -5.77 -22.79 9.66
N THR A 315 -4.97 -23.16 8.64
CA THR A 315 -3.55 -23.50 8.81
C THR A 315 -2.73 -22.28 9.18
N VAL A 316 -3.06 -21.10 8.63
CA VAL A 316 -2.42 -19.83 9.01
C VAL A 316 -2.67 -19.52 10.49
N ILE A 317 -3.92 -19.63 10.96
CA ILE A 317 -4.22 -19.46 12.39
C ILE A 317 -3.47 -20.48 13.25
N LYS A 318 -3.43 -21.75 12.83
CA LYS A 318 -2.69 -22.80 13.54
C LYS A 318 -1.18 -22.56 13.57
N SER A 319 -0.61 -21.87 12.59
CA SER A 319 0.83 -21.59 12.55
C SER A 319 1.32 -20.67 13.68
N PHE A 320 0.41 -20.00 14.38
CA PHE A 320 0.72 -19.24 15.60
C PHE A 320 0.96 -20.14 16.83
N ASP A 321 0.74 -21.45 16.73
CA ASP A 321 1.11 -22.46 17.72
C ASP A 321 2.63 -22.60 17.82
N VAL A 322 3.26 -21.71 18.58
CA VAL A 322 4.71 -21.68 18.81
C VAL A 322 4.99 -22.14 20.26
N PRO A 323 5.80 -23.20 20.47
CA PRO A 323 6.04 -23.77 21.80
C PRO A 323 6.55 -22.78 22.86
N ASP A 324 7.44 -21.87 22.49
CA ASP A 324 8.10 -20.95 23.43
C ASP A 324 7.33 -19.65 23.67
N ARG A 325 6.12 -19.52 23.11
CA ARG A 325 5.32 -18.30 23.22
C ARG A 325 4.43 -18.34 24.46
N HIS A 326 4.63 -17.38 25.37
CA HIS A 326 3.89 -17.34 26.64
C HIS A 326 2.83 -16.24 26.71
N GLY A 327 3.05 -15.09 26.08
CA GLY A 327 2.17 -13.92 26.16
C GLY A 327 1.41 -13.63 24.88
N VAL A 328 0.22 -13.04 25.01
CA VAL A 328 -0.55 -12.47 23.90
C VAL A 328 -0.27 -10.99 23.82
N ASP A 329 0.46 -10.57 22.79
CA ASP A 329 0.69 -9.16 22.49
C ASP A 329 -0.44 -8.59 21.61
N THR A 330 -0.74 -7.30 21.81
CA THR A 330 -1.77 -6.57 21.08
C THR A 330 -1.57 -6.59 19.55
N PRO A 331 -0.35 -6.43 19.00
CA PRO A 331 -0.13 -6.51 17.54
C PRO A 331 -0.56 -7.85 16.94
N THR A 332 -0.18 -8.96 17.58
CA THR A 332 -0.58 -10.30 17.13
C THR A 332 -2.09 -10.51 17.23
N LEU A 333 -2.72 -10.04 18.32
CA LEU A 333 -4.17 -10.10 18.46
C LEU A 333 -4.89 -9.33 17.35
N LYS A 334 -4.46 -8.10 17.04
CA LYS A 334 -5.01 -7.29 15.94
C LYS A 334 -4.85 -7.97 14.58
N LEU A 335 -3.70 -8.61 14.34
CA LEU A 335 -3.45 -9.35 13.10
C LEU A 335 -4.38 -10.56 12.98
N LEU A 336 -4.55 -11.35 14.03
CA LEU A 336 -5.48 -12.49 14.05
C LEU A 336 -6.93 -12.04 13.79
N ILE A 337 -7.38 -10.95 14.42
CA ILE A 337 -8.71 -10.37 14.19
C ILE A 337 -8.87 -9.95 12.72
N ALA A 338 -7.87 -9.29 12.15
CA ALA A 338 -7.91 -8.87 10.75
C ALA A 338 -7.96 -10.07 9.78
N ILE A 339 -7.29 -11.18 10.09
CA ILE A 339 -7.41 -12.44 9.32
C ILE A 339 -8.82 -13.02 9.45
N LEU A 340 -9.35 -13.13 10.67
CA LEU A 340 -10.66 -13.73 10.94
C LEU A 340 -11.80 -12.96 10.28
N LEU A 341 -11.73 -11.62 10.28
CA LEU A 341 -12.76 -10.76 9.69
C LEU A 341 -12.53 -10.45 8.21
N GLY A 342 -11.29 -10.55 7.72
CA GLY A 342 -10.94 -10.29 6.32
C GLY A 342 -11.25 -11.43 5.36
N CYS A 343 -11.49 -12.64 5.89
CA CYS A 343 -11.88 -13.80 5.10
C CYS A 343 -13.40 -13.85 4.87
N SER A 344 -13.82 -14.44 3.74
CA SER A 344 -15.24 -14.67 3.48
C SER A 344 -15.82 -15.63 4.53
N ARG A 345 -17.07 -15.39 4.96
CA ARG A 345 -17.81 -16.29 5.85
C ARG A 345 -18.06 -17.66 5.22
N ASP A 346 -18.05 -17.74 3.89
CA ASP A 346 -18.25 -18.99 3.15
C ASP A 346 -16.93 -19.74 2.89
N ALA A 347 -15.79 -19.23 3.41
CA ALA A 347 -14.52 -19.91 3.30
C ALA A 347 -14.58 -21.29 3.98
N ASN A 348 -14.08 -22.32 3.30
CA ASN A 348 -14.10 -23.69 3.79
C ASN A 348 -12.69 -24.32 3.69
N PRO A 349 -11.99 -24.57 4.81
CA PRO A 349 -12.40 -24.25 6.17
C PRO A 349 -12.25 -22.75 6.50
N HIS A 350 -13.16 -22.20 7.31
CA HIS A 350 -13.05 -20.82 7.80
C HIS A 350 -11.85 -20.68 8.75
N PRO A 351 -11.08 -19.57 8.74
CA PRO A 351 -9.88 -19.42 9.57
C PRO A 351 -10.08 -19.73 11.05
N VAL A 352 -11.25 -19.39 11.60
CA VAL A 352 -11.61 -19.65 13.01
C VAL A 352 -11.44 -21.11 13.41
N THR A 353 -11.60 -22.04 12.46
CA THR A 353 -11.44 -23.48 12.71
C THR A 353 -10.01 -23.87 13.12
N GLY A 354 -9.02 -23.02 12.85
CA GLY A 354 -7.65 -23.20 13.33
C GLY A 354 -7.54 -23.20 14.86
N PHE A 355 -8.48 -22.54 15.57
CA PHE A 355 -8.57 -22.56 17.03
C PHE A 355 -9.24 -23.82 17.58
N TRP A 356 -9.95 -24.60 16.76
CA TRP A 356 -10.78 -25.70 17.23
C TRP A 356 -10.03 -27.05 17.33
N THR A 357 -8.74 -27.04 16.98
CA THR A 357 -7.83 -28.16 17.23
C THR A 357 -7.02 -27.91 18.50
N ILE A 358 -6.57 -28.95 19.18
CA ILE A 358 -5.66 -28.80 20.33
C ILE A 358 -4.28 -28.41 19.82
N TRP A 359 -3.79 -27.26 20.27
CA TRP A 359 -2.46 -26.77 19.95
C TRP A 359 -1.40 -27.46 20.80
N SER A 360 -0.18 -27.53 20.28
CA SER A 360 1.00 -28.02 20.98
C SER A 360 1.27 -27.17 22.22
N ASN A 361 1.10 -25.85 22.10
CA ASN A 361 1.09 -24.90 23.20
C ASN A 361 -0.35 -24.55 23.62
N ALA A 362 -0.99 -25.47 24.32
CA ALA A 362 -2.37 -25.33 24.81
C ALA A 362 -2.58 -24.10 25.72
N LEU A 363 -1.58 -23.73 26.53
CA LEU A 363 -1.67 -22.54 27.38
C LEU A 363 -1.75 -21.27 26.55
N TYR A 364 -0.94 -21.17 25.49
CA TYR A 364 -1.00 -20.02 24.59
C TYR A 364 -2.31 -19.95 23.82
N GLN A 365 -2.83 -21.10 23.35
CA GLN A 365 -4.16 -21.20 22.74
C GLN A 365 -5.25 -20.65 23.68
N LEU A 366 -5.27 -21.07 24.94
CA LEU A 366 -6.23 -20.59 25.93
C LEU A 366 -6.09 -19.10 26.19
N ARG A 367 -4.86 -18.58 26.33
CA ARG A 367 -4.62 -17.14 26.51
C ARG A 367 -5.09 -16.32 25.31
N LEU A 368 -4.89 -16.81 24.09
CA LEU A 368 -5.41 -16.16 22.88
C LEU A 368 -6.93 -16.13 22.85
N LEU A 369 -7.57 -17.26 23.16
CA LEU A 369 -9.03 -17.35 23.23
C LEU A 369 -9.58 -16.43 24.32
N ASP A 370 -9.00 -16.43 25.52
CA ASP A 370 -9.40 -15.55 26.62
C ASP A 370 -9.25 -14.07 26.25
N ALA A 371 -8.16 -13.71 25.57
CA ALA A 371 -7.95 -12.35 25.07
C ALA A 371 -9.02 -11.95 24.04
N LEU A 372 -9.36 -12.82 23.09
CA LEU A 372 -10.42 -12.59 22.10
C LEU A 372 -11.81 -12.47 22.75
N LEU A 373 -12.11 -13.31 23.74
CA LEU A 373 -13.39 -13.31 24.47
C LEU A 373 -13.56 -12.09 25.38
N SER A 374 -12.46 -11.49 25.80
CA SER A 374 -12.45 -10.29 26.64
C SER A 374 -12.62 -8.98 25.86
N LEU A 375 -12.61 -9.04 24.52
CA LEU A 375 -12.78 -7.85 23.68
C LEU A 375 -14.24 -7.36 23.68
N PRO A 376 -14.47 -6.04 23.55
CA PRO A 376 -15.79 -5.49 23.26
C PRO A 376 -16.41 -6.12 22.00
N GLY A 377 -17.73 -6.37 22.03
CA GLY A 377 -18.43 -7.06 20.94
C GLY A 377 -18.48 -6.32 19.59
N ASP A 378 -18.23 -5.01 19.61
CA ASP A 378 -18.03 -4.16 18.43
C ASP A 378 -16.61 -4.29 17.83
N THR A 379 -15.64 -4.73 18.64
CA THR A 379 -14.27 -5.02 18.18
C THR A 379 -14.15 -6.45 17.64
N PHE A 380 -14.67 -7.44 18.37
CA PHE A 380 -14.63 -8.84 17.96
C PHE A 380 -15.72 -9.67 18.66
N ASN A 381 -16.35 -10.60 17.93
CA ASN A 381 -17.34 -11.50 18.50
C ASN A 381 -17.41 -12.82 17.70
N PHE A 382 -17.22 -13.96 18.36
CA PHE A 382 -17.27 -15.27 17.70
C PHE A 382 -18.62 -15.58 17.03
N VAL A 383 -19.72 -14.99 17.49
CA VAL A 383 -21.05 -15.17 16.88
C VAL A 383 -21.11 -14.62 15.45
N GLN A 384 -20.24 -13.64 15.12
CA GLN A 384 -20.13 -13.08 13.77
C GLN A 384 -19.42 -14.04 12.80
N LEU A 385 -18.61 -14.96 13.33
CA LEU A 385 -17.88 -15.96 12.55
C LEU A 385 -18.75 -17.20 12.29
N PRO A 386 -18.44 -18.00 11.25
CA PRO A 386 -19.05 -19.31 11.04
C PRO A 386 -18.71 -20.28 12.19
N GLY A 387 -19.70 -21.05 12.63
CA GLY A 387 -19.52 -22.04 13.70
C GLY A 387 -20.84 -22.51 14.29
N ARG A 388 -20.78 -23.53 15.13
CA ARG A 388 -21.95 -24.04 15.86
C ARG A 388 -22.21 -23.15 17.07
N ARG A 389 -23.49 -22.87 17.33
CA ARG A 389 -23.94 -22.03 18.45
C ARG A 389 -24.62 -22.90 19.51
N ILE A 390 -24.53 -22.47 20.76
CA ILE A 390 -25.14 -23.14 21.91
C ILE A 390 -26.64 -22.84 21.95
N VAL A 391 -27.01 -21.59 21.70
CA VAL A 391 -28.39 -21.11 21.64
C VAL A 391 -28.62 -20.44 20.30
N THR A 392 -29.54 -20.99 19.51
CA THR A 392 -29.99 -20.38 18.25
C THR A 392 -31.37 -19.73 18.40
N VAL A 393 -31.79 -18.97 17.38
CA VAL A 393 -33.15 -18.40 17.32
C VAL A 393 -34.18 -19.51 17.13
N GLU A 394 -33.82 -20.55 16.38
CA GLU A 394 -34.69 -21.69 16.10
C GLU A 394 -34.99 -22.50 17.37
N ASP A 395 -33.99 -22.69 18.23
CA ASP A 395 -34.14 -23.42 19.51
C ASP A 395 -35.21 -22.80 20.43
N VAL A 396 -35.43 -21.49 20.34
CA VAL A 396 -36.33 -20.74 21.23
C VAL A 396 -37.60 -20.23 20.53
N ALA A 397 -37.81 -20.60 19.26
CA ALA A 397 -38.92 -20.10 18.45
C ALA A 397 -40.30 -20.47 19.04
N SER A 398 -40.43 -21.64 19.63
CA SER A 398 -41.66 -22.14 20.29
C SER A 398 -41.71 -21.86 21.80
N ALA A 399 -40.67 -21.24 22.37
CA ALA A 399 -40.58 -21.02 23.81
C ALA A 399 -41.46 -19.86 24.29
N SER A 400 -41.69 -19.79 25.60
CA SER A 400 -42.46 -18.72 26.24
C SER A 400 -41.80 -17.34 26.05
N PRO A 401 -42.55 -16.23 26.13
CA PRO A 401 -42.00 -14.88 25.97
C PRO A 401 -40.83 -14.57 26.93
N THR A 402 -40.89 -15.08 28.16
CA THR A 402 -39.82 -14.93 29.15
C THR A 402 -38.54 -15.64 28.72
N VAL A 403 -38.65 -16.87 28.20
CA VAL A 403 -37.49 -17.64 27.70
C VAL A 403 -36.90 -16.99 26.45
N LYS A 404 -37.74 -16.47 25.55
CA LYS A 404 -37.28 -15.72 24.38
C LYS A 404 -36.50 -14.46 24.75
N SER A 405 -36.99 -13.70 25.75
CA SER A 405 -36.31 -12.50 26.26
C SER A 405 -34.94 -12.83 26.86
N LEU A 406 -34.86 -13.88 27.68
CA LEU A 406 -33.60 -14.34 28.27
C LEU A 406 -32.63 -14.90 27.22
N ALA A 407 -33.13 -15.65 26.22
CA ALA A 407 -32.32 -16.17 25.12
C ALA A 407 -31.72 -15.05 24.26
N ALA A 408 -32.47 -13.97 24.03
CA ALA A 408 -31.98 -12.81 23.28
C ALA A 408 -30.72 -12.19 23.91
N ASN A 409 -30.59 -12.24 25.25
CA ASN A 409 -29.43 -11.70 25.96
C ASN A 409 -28.14 -12.50 25.71
N VAL A 410 -28.25 -13.82 25.49
CA VAL A 410 -27.09 -14.71 25.31
C VAL A 410 -26.79 -15.02 23.84
N GLN A 411 -27.78 -14.88 22.95
CA GLN A 411 -27.64 -15.18 21.52
C GLN A 411 -26.55 -14.36 20.83
N GLY A 412 -26.40 -13.08 21.20
CA GLY A 412 -25.38 -12.18 20.67
C GLY A 412 -24.05 -12.21 21.40
N HIS A 413 -23.92 -13.02 22.46
CA HIS A 413 -22.73 -13.02 23.31
C HIS A 413 -21.60 -13.85 22.67
N THR A 414 -20.35 -13.38 22.72
CA THR A 414 -19.19 -14.06 22.13
C THR A 414 -18.96 -15.50 22.64
N TRP A 415 -19.44 -15.81 23.85
CA TRP A 415 -19.39 -17.14 24.46
C TRP A 415 -20.41 -18.13 23.86
N ASN A 416 -21.35 -17.67 23.02
CA ASN A 416 -22.32 -18.51 22.33
C ASN A 416 -21.69 -19.26 21.13
N SER A 417 -20.65 -20.05 21.40
CA SER A 417 -19.93 -20.88 20.44
C SER A 417 -19.77 -22.29 21.02
N LEU A 418 -20.39 -23.28 20.40
CA LEU A 418 -20.26 -24.67 20.84
C LEU A 418 -18.84 -25.21 20.58
N ASP A 419 -18.23 -24.81 19.47
CA ASP A 419 -16.86 -25.23 19.12
C ASP A 419 -15.83 -24.76 20.17
N LEU A 420 -16.02 -23.56 20.74
CA LEU A 420 -15.22 -23.09 21.88
C LEU A 420 -15.35 -24.03 23.10
N PHE A 421 -16.57 -24.40 23.46
CA PHE A 421 -16.81 -25.27 24.61
C PHE A 421 -16.22 -26.67 24.41
N GLU A 422 -16.28 -27.22 23.20
CA GLU A 422 -15.63 -28.49 22.90
C GLU A 422 -14.11 -28.44 23.11
N VAL A 423 -13.46 -27.34 22.72
CA VAL A 423 -12.02 -27.14 23.00
C VAL A 423 -11.75 -27.03 24.49
N LEU A 424 -12.53 -26.22 25.21
CA LEU A 424 -12.35 -26.04 26.65
C LEU A 424 -12.53 -27.37 27.41
N VAL A 425 -13.51 -28.18 27.04
CA VAL A 425 -13.73 -29.50 27.67
C VAL A 425 -12.59 -30.46 27.37
N LYS A 426 -12.08 -30.50 26.13
CA LYS A 426 -10.89 -31.31 25.78
C LYS A 426 -9.65 -30.86 26.54
N LEU A 427 -9.46 -29.56 26.73
CA LEU A 427 -8.32 -29.02 27.49
C LEU A 427 -8.48 -29.20 29.01
N ALA A 428 -9.71 -29.26 29.52
CA ALA A 428 -10.01 -29.61 30.90
C ALA A 428 -9.57 -31.04 31.26
N ASP A 429 -9.46 -31.94 30.27
CA ASP A 429 -8.94 -33.31 30.43
C ASP A 429 -7.40 -33.38 30.44
N SER A 430 -6.71 -32.25 30.31
CA SER A 430 -5.26 -32.21 30.37
C SER A 430 -4.72 -32.65 31.74
N GLU A 431 -3.58 -33.34 31.74
CA GLU A 431 -2.85 -33.70 32.96
C GLU A 431 -2.29 -32.47 33.69
N SER A 432 -2.07 -31.36 32.97
CA SER A 432 -1.52 -30.13 33.53
C SER A 432 -2.54 -29.39 34.41
N THR A 433 -2.19 -29.19 35.68
CA THR A 433 -3.00 -28.40 36.62
C THR A 433 -3.13 -26.94 36.20
N GLU A 434 -2.13 -26.39 35.50
CA GLU A 434 -2.16 -25.00 35.01
C GLU A 434 -3.21 -24.84 33.90
N ILE A 435 -3.22 -25.76 32.93
CA ILE A 435 -4.21 -25.75 31.83
C ILE A 435 -5.63 -25.87 32.40
N ARG A 436 -5.85 -26.81 33.33
CA ARG A 436 -7.15 -26.95 34.01
C ARG A 436 -7.55 -25.71 34.81
N GLY A 437 -6.57 -25.04 35.44
CA GLY A 437 -6.78 -23.78 36.15
C GLY A 437 -7.30 -22.68 35.24
N VAL A 438 -6.62 -22.45 34.11
CA VAL A 438 -7.01 -21.44 33.12
C VAL A 438 -8.38 -21.73 32.52
N VAL A 439 -8.68 -22.99 32.19
CA VAL A 439 -10.02 -23.37 31.69
C VAL A 439 -11.11 -23.03 32.70
N ARG A 440 -10.89 -23.31 34.00
CA ARG A 440 -11.84 -22.96 35.07
C ARG A 440 -12.03 -21.44 35.16
N GLU A 441 -10.95 -20.67 35.18
CA GLU A 441 -11.02 -19.20 35.21
C GLU A 441 -11.77 -18.62 34.02
N MET A 442 -11.56 -19.18 32.82
CA MET A 442 -12.28 -18.80 31.61
C MET A 442 -13.79 -19.09 31.75
N LEU A 443 -14.17 -20.30 32.19
CA LEU A 443 -15.58 -20.67 32.38
C LEU A 443 -16.27 -19.82 33.45
N ASP A 444 -15.56 -19.41 34.50
CA ASP A 444 -16.09 -18.55 35.56
C ASP A 444 -16.41 -17.11 35.07
N LYS A 445 -15.80 -16.66 33.96
CA LYS A 445 -16.10 -15.36 33.33
C LYS A 445 -17.35 -15.39 32.44
N ALA A 446 -17.77 -16.56 31.99
CA ALA A 446 -18.90 -16.72 31.08
C ALA A 446 -20.26 -16.62 31.81
N SER A 447 -21.33 -16.30 31.07
CA SER A 447 -22.69 -16.41 31.62
C SER A 447 -22.95 -17.85 32.06
N ALA A 448 -23.52 -18.00 33.25
CA ALA A 448 -23.84 -19.31 33.79
C ALA A 448 -24.67 -20.09 32.78
N GLU A 449 -25.76 -19.52 32.25
CA GLU A 449 -26.67 -20.14 31.28
C GLU A 449 -25.94 -20.72 30.06
N LEU A 450 -25.00 -19.98 29.48
CA LEU A 450 -24.21 -20.44 28.34
C LEU A 450 -23.27 -21.59 28.74
N VAL A 451 -22.67 -21.54 29.93
CA VAL A 451 -21.82 -22.63 30.42
C VAL A 451 -22.59 -23.93 30.55
N HIS A 452 -23.79 -23.91 31.14
CA HIS A 452 -24.61 -25.13 31.25
C HIS A 452 -24.98 -25.70 29.90
N MET A 453 -25.57 -24.86 29.06
CA MET A 453 -26.12 -25.30 27.78
C MET A 453 -24.99 -25.73 26.85
N GLY A 454 -23.81 -25.11 26.94
CA GLY A 454 -22.62 -25.50 26.20
C GLY A 454 -22.13 -26.87 26.63
N LEU A 455 -21.86 -27.06 27.93
CA LEU A 455 -21.36 -28.33 28.48
C LEU A 455 -22.30 -29.51 28.20
N LEU A 456 -23.62 -29.30 28.24
CA LEU A 456 -24.62 -30.34 27.93
C LEU A 456 -24.65 -30.73 26.44
N GLN A 457 -24.28 -29.83 25.55
CA GLN A 457 -24.34 -30.04 24.10
C GLN A 457 -23.05 -30.62 23.51
N VAL A 458 -21.96 -30.67 24.28
CA VAL A 458 -20.72 -31.33 23.85
C VAL A 458 -20.93 -32.85 23.83
N THR A 459 -21.01 -33.44 22.64
CA THR A 459 -21.37 -34.85 22.43
C THR A 459 -20.24 -35.85 22.71
N ASP A 460 -18.98 -35.42 22.60
CA ASP A 460 -17.78 -36.29 22.67
C ASP A 460 -17.01 -36.20 23.99
N ALA A 461 -17.58 -35.55 25.02
CA ALA A 461 -16.91 -35.43 26.31
C ALA A 461 -17.05 -36.72 27.13
N SER A 462 -15.92 -37.34 27.48
CA SER A 462 -15.85 -38.05 28.76
C SER A 462 -16.26 -37.05 29.83
N TRP A 463 -17.37 -37.29 30.55
CA TRP A 463 -17.85 -36.41 31.61
C TRP A 463 -16.74 -36.21 32.66
N ASN A 464 -16.00 -35.12 32.51
CA ASN A 464 -14.81 -34.87 33.30
C ASN A 464 -15.15 -34.20 34.63
N GLU A 465 -14.14 -34.11 35.50
CA GLU A 465 -14.32 -33.55 36.84
C GLU A 465 -14.88 -32.12 36.80
N ILE A 466 -14.49 -31.33 35.79
CA ILE A 466 -14.96 -29.96 35.57
C ILE A 466 -16.45 -29.96 35.16
N CYS A 467 -16.87 -30.80 34.21
CA CYS A 467 -18.28 -30.95 33.84
C CYS A 467 -19.14 -31.33 35.05
N LEU A 468 -18.65 -32.24 35.90
CA LEU A 468 -19.34 -32.64 37.13
C LEU A 468 -19.37 -31.53 38.18
N GLU A 469 -18.26 -30.80 38.37
CA GLU A 469 -18.15 -29.68 39.29
C GLU A 469 -19.13 -28.56 38.94
N TYR A 470 -19.13 -28.11 37.69
CA TYR A 470 -20.05 -27.09 37.22
C TYR A 470 -21.49 -27.59 37.28
N SER A 471 -21.79 -28.81 36.82
CA SER A 471 -23.14 -29.36 36.94
C SER A 471 -23.65 -29.38 38.40
N ARG A 472 -22.79 -29.68 39.37
CA ARG A 472 -23.13 -29.68 40.81
C ARG A 472 -23.31 -28.27 41.37
N LYS A 473 -22.37 -27.34 41.13
CA LYS A 473 -22.48 -25.93 41.56
C LYS A 473 -23.79 -25.31 41.08
N LEU A 474 -24.19 -25.71 39.90
CA LEU A 474 -25.38 -25.22 39.23
C LEU A 474 -26.66 -25.83 39.81
N LEU A 475 -26.69 -27.15 40.02
CA LEU A 475 -27.77 -27.83 40.76
C LEU A 475 -27.96 -27.29 42.19
N THR A 476 -26.94 -26.69 42.80
CA THR A 476 -27.05 -26.01 44.10
C THR A 476 -27.53 -24.56 44.01
N MET A 477 -27.41 -23.89 42.86
CA MET A 477 -27.98 -22.55 42.63
C MET A 477 -29.46 -22.60 42.22
N PHE A 478 -29.90 -23.65 41.50
CA PHE A 478 -31.29 -23.80 41.03
C PHE A 478 -32.40 -23.96 42.09
N PRO A 479 -32.18 -24.47 43.33
CA PRO A 479 -33.28 -24.57 44.31
C PRO A 479 -33.74 -23.21 44.85
N ALA A 480 -33.04 -22.11 44.53
CA ALA A 480 -33.28 -20.80 45.11
C ALA A 480 -33.94 -19.77 44.16
N VAL A 481 -33.96 -20.00 42.84
CA VAL A 481 -34.53 -19.05 41.86
C VAL A 481 -35.24 -19.80 40.73
N GLU A 482 -36.55 -19.59 40.58
CA GLU A 482 -37.37 -20.08 39.48
C GLU A 482 -36.87 -19.50 38.14
N HIS A 483 -36.05 -20.24 37.38
CA HIS A 483 -35.66 -19.90 36.01
C HIS A 483 -36.22 -20.91 34.99
N PRO A 484 -37.07 -20.49 34.03
CA PRO A 484 -37.85 -21.39 33.15
C PRO A 484 -37.08 -22.04 31.97
N PHE A 485 -35.75 -21.95 31.94
CA PHE A 485 -34.95 -22.35 30.77
C PHE A 485 -34.87 -23.87 30.54
N PHE A 486 -35.06 -24.69 31.57
CA PHE A 486 -34.90 -26.15 31.50
C PHE A 486 -36.08 -26.93 30.92
N ALA A 487 -37.22 -26.28 30.66
CA ALA A 487 -38.44 -26.97 30.24
C ALA A 487 -38.56 -27.23 28.72
N CYS A 488 -37.60 -26.79 27.89
CA CYS A 488 -37.74 -26.84 26.43
C CYS A 488 -36.90 -27.91 25.69
N ARG A 489 -36.14 -28.76 26.39
CA ARG A 489 -35.40 -29.88 25.74
C ARG A 489 -35.41 -31.21 26.52
N PHE A 490 -36.27 -31.35 27.53
CA PHE A 490 -36.63 -32.65 28.12
C PHE A 490 -37.97 -33.13 27.58
#